data_AF-A0A5E4PUS5-F1
#
_entry.id   AF-A0A5E4PUS5-F1
#
_cell.length_a   1.000
_cell.length_b   1.000
_cell.length_c   1.000
_cell.angle_alpha   90.00
_cell.angle_beta   90.00
_cell.angle_gamma   90.00
#
_symmetry.space_group_name_H-M   'P 1'
#
loop_
_entity.id
_entity.type
_entity.pdbx_description
1 polymer ?
#
loop_
_entity_poly.entity_id
_entity_poly.type
_entity_poly.pdbx_seq_one_letter_code
_entity_poly.pdbx_strand_id
1 'polypeptide(L)'
;MTSDAQVGVPTDTVLRQVNLQVITNAACRNYYGWNIVLDSTLCTDGGRGTGICGGDSGGPLVLNIIGFGNTLIGISSFGSIRGCQVGAPSGFVRVALVNSWIRQQM
;
A
#
# COMPACT_ATOMS: atom_id res chain seq x y z
N MET A 1 -2.60 -13.80 -6.19
CA MET A 1 -1.23 -13.26 -6.22
C MET A 1 -1.24 -12.04 -7.13
N THR A 2 -0.45 -11.05 -6.79
CA THR A 2 -0.17 -9.82 -7.55
C THR A 2 0.55 -10.15 -8.85
N SER A 3 0.33 -9.36 -9.91
CA SER A 3 0.84 -9.65 -11.25
C SER A 3 1.25 -8.38 -11.99
N ASP A 4 2.45 -8.41 -12.58
CA ASP A 4 2.95 -7.34 -13.45
C ASP A 4 2.18 -7.25 -14.76
N ALA A 5 1.47 -8.31 -15.15
CA ALA A 5 0.59 -8.33 -16.33
C ALA A 5 -0.71 -7.54 -16.11
N GLN A 6 -1.01 -7.13 -14.87
CA GLN A 6 -2.21 -6.35 -14.57
C GLN A 6 -1.99 -4.87 -14.95
N VAL A 7 -2.50 -4.49 -16.12
CA VAL A 7 -2.47 -3.11 -16.62
C VAL A 7 -3.85 -2.47 -16.38
N GLY A 8 -4.09 -1.99 -15.17
CA GLY A 8 -5.36 -1.36 -14.78
C GLY A 8 -6.40 -2.36 -14.24
N VAL A 9 -7.66 -1.93 -14.19
CA VAL A 9 -8.79 -2.75 -13.70
C VAL A 9 -9.66 -3.20 -14.89
N PRO A 10 -9.55 -4.46 -15.36
CA PRO A 10 -10.41 -4.99 -16.43
C PRO A 10 -11.90 -5.00 -16.05
N THR A 11 -12.78 -4.91 -17.05
CA THR A 11 -14.25 -4.80 -16.86
C THR A 11 -14.95 -6.07 -16.39
N ASP A 12 -14.27 -7.24 -16.34
CA ASP A 12 -14.79 -8.49 -15.79
C ASP A 12 -14.22 -8.85 -14.40
N THR A 13 -13.52 -7.92 -13.74
CA THR A 13 -12.68 -8.27 -12.59
C THR A 13 -13.45 -8.63 -11.33
N VAL A 14 -12.89 -9.62 -10.62
CA VAL A 14 -13.19 -9.90 -9.22
C VAL A 14 -12.18 -9.18 -8.32
N LEU A 15 -12.65 -8.68 -7.17
CA LEU A 15 -11.77 -8.09 -6.16
C LEU A 15 -10.74 -9.13 -5.68
N ARG A 16 -9.47 -8.73 -5.62
CA ARG A 16 -8.37 -9.55 -5.11
C ARG A 16 -7.79 -8.91 -3.84
N GLN A 17 -7.20 -9.74 -2.98
CA GLN A 17 -6.53 -9.29 -1.77
C GLN A 17 -5.26 -10.10 -1.51
N VAL A 18 -4.35 -9.52 -0.73
CA VAL A 18 -3.12 -10.15 -0.27
C VAL A 18 -2.79 -9.65 1.14
N ASN A 19 -2.21 -10.52 1.96
CA ASN A 19 -1.72 -10.14 3.28
C ASN A 19 -0.30 -9.61 3.14
N LEU A 20 -0.07 -8.40 3.66
CA LEU A 20 1.21 -7.70 3.62
C LEU A 20 1.70 -7.42 5.03
N GLN A 21 3.02 -7.42 5.21
CA GLN A 21 3.64 -7.05 6.48
C GLN A 21 3.99 -5.56 6.45
N VAL A 22 3.54 -4.79 7.43
CA VAL A 22 3.98 -3.40 7.60
C VAL A 22 5.45 -3.37 8.03
N ILE A 23 6.23 -2.48 7.41
CA ILE A 23 7.65 -2.27 7.73
C ILE A 23 7.91 -0.82 8.15
N THR A 24 9.09 -0.58 8.74
CA THR A 24 9.49 0.77 9.15
C THR A 24 9.80 1.64 7.93
N ASN A 25 9.60 2.95 8.07
CA ASN A 25 9.99 3.90 7.03
C ASN A 25 11.50 3.85 6.77
N ALA A 26 12.32 3.56 7.79
CA ALA A 26 13.75 3.36 7.62
C ALA A 26 14.08 2.19 6.68
N ALA A 27 13.42 1.04 6.85
CA ALA A 27 13.59 -0.10 5.94
C ALA A 27 13.14 0.24 4.51
N CYS A 28 12.03 0.96 4.37
CA CYS A 28 11.51 1.39 3.08
C CYS A 28 12.44 2.43 2.37
N ARG A 29 13.04 3.33 3.15
CA ARG A 29 14.03 4.33 2.68
C ARG A 29 15.30 3.68 2.14
N ASN A 30 15.66 2.49 2.59
CA ASN A 30 16.80 1.76 2.00
C ASN A 30 16.57 1.43 0.52
N TYR A 31 15.32 1.33 0.06
CA TYR A 31 14.98 1.08 -1.34
C TYR A 31 14.64 2.37 -2.11
N TYR A 32 13.79 3.23 -1.56
CA TYR A 32 13.27 4.41 -2.26
C TYR A 32 13.97 5.74 -1.92
N GLY A 33 14.78 5.77 -0.87
CA GLY A 33 15.43 6.99 -0.37
C GLY A 33 14.51 7.92 0.41
N TRP A 34 15.14 8.94 1.01
CA TRP A 34 14.50 9.89 1.92
C TRP A 34 13.57 10.90 1.23
N ASN A 35 13.79 11.17 -0.06
CA ASN A 35 12.96 12.12 -0.82
C ASN A 35 11.60 11.54 -1.22
N ILE A 36 11.47 10.21 -1.23
CA ILE A 36 10.22 9.51 -1.61
C ILE A 36 9.46 9.07 -0.35
N VAL A 37 10.17 8.49 0.63
CA VAL A 37 9.55 7.96 1.84
C VAL A 37 9.59 9.00 2.95
N LEU A 38 8.51 9.74 3.06
CA LEU A 38 8.26 10.75 4.09
C LEU A 38 7.66 10.11 5.35
N ASP A 39 7.52 10.86 6.44
CA ASP A 39 6.89 10.35 7.66
C ASP A 39 5.38 10.08 7.47
N SER A 40 4.77 10.76 6.50
CA SER A 40 3.41 10.51 6.02
C SER A 40 3.28 9.26 5.14
N THR A 41 4.37 8.57 4.84
CA THR A 41 4.35 7.28 4.15
C THR A 41 4.20 6.14 5.16
N LEU A 42 3.36 5.18 4.82
CA LEU A 42 3.29 3.86 5.44
C LEU A 42 3.79 2.85 4.40
N CYS A 43 4.72 1.96 4.78
CA CYS A 43 5.26 0.98 3.85
C CYS A 43 4.92 -0.45 4.25
N THR A 44 4.80 -1.32 3.25
CA THR A 44 4.73 -2.77 3.44
C THR A 44 5.89 -3.48 2.76
N ASP A 45 6.27 -4.63 3.30
CA ASP A 45 7.21 -5.54 2.68
C ASP A 45 6.68 -6.03 1.33
N GLY A 46 7.59 -6.21 0.38
CA GLY A 46 7.30 -6.73 -0.96
C GLY A 46 7.51 -8.23 -1.10
N GLY A 47 7.98 -8.90 -0.03
CA GLY A 47 8.39 -10.29 -0.02
C GLY A 47 7.36 -11.22 -0.65
N ARG A 48 7.84 -12.33 -1.21
CA ARG A 48 7.02 -13.31 -1.96
C ARG A 48 6.41 -12.75 -3.25
N GLY A 49 6.95 -11.64 -3.77
CA GLY A 49 6.48 -11.02 -5.01
C GLY A 49 5.11 -10.39 -4.87
N THR A 50 4.86 -9.76 -3.72
CA THR A 50 3.58 -9.12 -3.39
C THR A 50 3.72 -7.62 -3.22
N GLY A 51 2.71 -6.85 -3.63
CA GLY A 51 2.76 -5.40 -3.56
C GLY A 51 1.67 -4.73 -4.40
N ILE A 52 1.75 -3.41 -4.50
CA ILE A 52 0.86 -2.58 -5.33
C ILE A 52 1.19 -2.83 -6.81
N CYS A 53 0.22 -3.30 -7.59
CA CYS A 53 0.32 -3.43 -9.05
C CYS A 53 -0.53 -2.39 -9.78
N GLY A 54 -0.53 -2.44 -11.11
CA GLY A 54 -1.38 -1.58 -11.94
C GLY A 54 -2.86 -1.76 -11.61
N GLY A 55 -3.57 -0.66 -11.38
CA GLY A 55 -5.00 -0.67 -11.02
C GLY A 55 -5.29 -0.68 -9.53
N ASP A 56 -4.29 -0.87 -8.67
CA ASP A 56 -4.49 -0.87 -7.21
C ASP A 56 -4.45 0.54 -6.59
N SER A 57 -4.03 1.57 -7.35
CA SER A 57 -3.86 2.95 -6.87
C SER A 57 -5.13 3.52 -6.24
N GLY A 58 -5.02 4.11 -5.04
CA GLY A 58 -6.16 4.59 -4.24
C GLY A 58 -6.89 3.49 -3.46
N GLY A 59 -6.53 2.22 -3.64
CA GLY A 59 -7.08 1.09 -2.93
C GLY A 59 -6.72 1.04 -1.43
N PRO A 60 -7.52 0.33 -0.61
CA PRO A 60 -7.37 0.32 0.83
C PRO A 60 -6.33 -0.68 1.33
N LEU A 61 -5.51 -0.27 2.31
CA LEU A 61 -4.75 -1.17 3.19
C LEU A 61 -5.44 -1.21 4.56
N VAL A 62 -5.93 -2.40 4.91
CA VAL A 62 -6.76 -2.61 6.11
C VAL A 62 -6.03 -3.49 7.11
N LEU A 63 -6.10 -3.11 8.38
CA LEU A 63 -5.64 -3.93 9.50
C LEU A 63 -6.83 -4.36 10.35
N ASN A 64 -6.92 -5.65 10.66
CA ASN A 64 -7.89 -6.13 11.63
C ASN A 64 -7.35 -5.91 13.04
N ILE A 65 -7.95 -4.98 13.77
CA ILE A 65 -7.55 -4.64 15.14
C ILE A 65 -8.57 -5.27 16.10
N ILE A 66 -8.07 -6.04 17.07
CA ILE A 66 -8.91 -6.67 18.09
C ILE A 66 -9.71 -5.59 18.83
N GLY A 67 -11.04 -5.73 18.85
CA GLY A 67 -11.96 -4.77 19.48
C GLY A 67 -12.39 -3.60 18.58
N PHE A 68 -11.74 -3.37 17.44
CA PHE A 68 -12.09 -2.29 16.49
C PHE A 68 -12.45 -2.79 15.09
N GLY A 69 -12.18 -4.06 14.79
CA GLY A 69 -12.45 -4.66 13.50
C GLY A 69 -11.52 -4.15 12.40
N ASN A 70 -12.04 -4.13 11.17
CA ASN A 70 -11.31 -3.73 9.98
C ASN A 70 -11.09 -2.21 9.98
N THR A 71 -9.84 -1.79 10.22
CA THR A 71 -9.44 -0.39 10.28
C THR A 71 -8.60 -0.04 9.05
N LEU A 72 -8.98 1.01 8.33
CA LEU A 72 -8.19 1.54 7.22
C LEU A 72 -6.94 2.24 7.78
N ILE A 73 -5.76 1.72 7.43
CA ILE A 73 -4.47 2.26 7.91
C ILE A 73 -3.67 2.92 6.79
N GLY A 74 -3.93 2.56 5.54
CA GLY A 74 -3.21 3.07 4.38
C GLY A 74 -4.09 3.19 3.14
N ILE A 75 -3.69 4.10 2.24
CA ILE A 75 -4.23 4.23 0.89
C ILE A 75 -3.07 4.02 -0.07
N SER A 76 -3.19 3.09 -1.01
CA SER A 76 -2.10 2.77 -1.95
C SER A 76 -1.68 4.01 -2.75
N SER A 77 -0.37 4.24 -2.83
CA SER A 77 0.18 5.44 -3.45
C SER A 77 1.18 5.09 -4.54
N PHE A 78 2.19 4.27 -4.22
CA PHE A 78 3.22 3.89 -5.19
C PHE A 78 3.74 2.48 -4.96
N GLY A 79 4.06 1.79 -6.04
CA GLY A 79 4.82 0.54 -6.06
C GLY A 79 6.18 0.74 -6.73
N SER A 80 6.94 -0.35 -6.83
CA SER A 80 8.23 -0.31 -7.52
C SER A 80 8.04 -0.20 -9.03
N ILE A 81 8.79 0.70 -9.66
CA ILE A 81 8.84 0.83 -11.13
C ILE A 81 9.36 -0.43 -11.83
N ARG A 82 10.02 -1.33 -11.10
CA ARG A 82 10.54 -2.60 -11.63
C ARG A 82 9.49 -3.70 -11.68
N GLY A 83 8.28 -3.45 -11.18
CA GLY A 83 7.20 -4.42 -11.05
C GLY A 83 6.79 -4.66 -9.60
N CYS A 84 5.59 -5.16 -9.39
CA CYS A 84 5.03 -5.54 -8.09
C CYS A 84 5.45 -6.94 -7.65
N GLN A 85 6.00 -7.76 -8.55
CA GLN A 85 6.46 -9.12 -8.25
C GLN A 85 7.96 -9.20 -7.87
N VAL A 86 8.69 -8.08 -7.92
CA VAL A 86 10.15 -8.05 -7.73
C VAL A 86 10.61 -8.14 -6.28
N GLY A 87 9.68 -8.21 -5.31
CA GLY A 87 10.04 -8.24 -3.89
C GLY A 87 10.26 -6.86 -3.26
N ALA A 88 10.00 -5.78 -3.98
CA ALA A 88 10.25 -4.42 -3.50
C ALA A 88 9.12 -3.91 -2.59
N PRO A 89 9.43 -3.08 -1.56
CA PRO A 89 8.42 -2.51 -0.70
C PRO A 89 7.36 -1.70 -1.47
N SER A 90 6.16 -1.60 -0.91
CA SER A 90 5.07 -0.78 -1.44
C SER A 90 4.76 0.39 -0.51
N GLY A 91 4.43 1.56 -1.08
CA GLY A 91 4.18 2.80 -0.37
C GLY A 91 2.71 3.21 -0.36
N PHE A 92 2.23 3.58 0.82
CA PHE A 92 0.86 4.00 1.10
C PHE A 92 0.85 5.36 1.80
N VAL A 93 -0.22 6.13 1.64
CA VAL A 93 -0.50 7.29 2.50
C VAL A 93 -0.87 6.79 3.89
N ARG A 94 -0.23 7.32 4.94
CA ARG A 94 -0.53 6.98 6.34
C ARG A 94 -1.82 7.68 6.78
N VAL A 95 -2.92 6.93 6.82
CA VAL A 95 -4.28 7.47 7.10
C VAL A 95 -4.36 8.17 8.46
N ALA A 96 -3.62 7.68 9.46
CA ALA A 96 -3.58 8.28 10.78
C ALA A 96 -3.21 9.78 10.79
N LEU A 97 -2.40 10.25 9.82
CA LEU A 97 -1.99 11.66 9.74
C LEU A 97 -2.98 12.54 8.97
N VAL A 98 -3.85 11.97 8.14
CA VAL A 98 -4.85 12.70 7.35
C VAL A 98 -6.27 12.58 7.89
N ASN A 99 -6.46 11.78 8.95
CA ASN A 99 -7.76 11.51 9.57
C ASN A 99 -8.47 12.79 10.05
N SER A 100 -7.73 13.79 10.54
CA SER A 100 -8.30 15.08 10.94
C SER A 100 -8.93 15.83 9.76
N TRP A 101 -8.24 15.86 8.62
CA TRP A 101 -8.76 16.43 7.39
C TRP A 101 -9.97 15.66 6.88
N ILE A 102 -9.92 14.32 6.86
CA ILE A 102 -11.07 13.48 6.46
C ILE A 102 -12.31 13.83 7.29
N ARG A 103 -12.16 13.97 8.61
CA ARG A 103 -13.25 14.31 9.53
C ARG A 103 -13.83 15.70 9.33
N GLN A 104 -13.09 16.64 8.75
CA GLN A 104 -13.57 17.98 8.44
C GLN A 104 -14.38 18.05 7.14
N GLN A 105 -14.28 17.03 6.28
CA GLN A 105 -14.96 16.98 4.98
C GLN A 105 -16.18 16.04 4.98
N MET A 106 -16.53 15.49 6.14
CA MET A 106 -17.77 14.74 6.38
C MET A 106 -18.82 15.68 6.96
#